data_AF-A0A966VMA2-F1
#
_entry.id   AF-A0A966VMA2-F1
#
_cell.length_a   1.000
_cell.length_b   1.000
_cell.length_c   1.000
_cell.angle_alpha   90.00
_cell.angle_beta   90.00
_cell.angle_gamma   90.00
#
_symmetry.space_group_name_H-M   'P 1'
#
loop_
_entity.id
_entity.type
_entity.pdbx_description
1 polymer ?
#
loop_
_entity_poly.entity_id
_entity_poly.type
_entity_poly.pdbx_seq_one_letter_code
_entity_poly.pdbx_strand_id
1 'polypeptide(L)'
;MDSIIYENLDDIVMITINRPAKMNSLDFESNDQLIEAWVRFDRDDNAKVAVITGSGNQSFCAGADLKTYTMNFATRPAPEFRRRFTNGPGFGGITRGLKIDKPIVAAINGYAISGGFELALAADIRFCSTNAEFALQDVGWGFHACDGGLVRLPQIVGMGHAMEMILSGDRINADHALRIGLVNRVFPIEKLIDEAICYAKHLASRAPLDFGESYLQGIRLALKDHEASGAKVKIELQVYDDEANPQRAVALAQRLIQSDKVPVAIGTVSSGNVLAMAPVFQKANIPLVAGPSIATQITAQFIGEKPSFIFRCSMVEKFQIDGMLDWGVKKFKRIGLIHSTTGYGNFAAKEIQDGIKTRGSSLALVEAAAPGVNDLTPQMVKMRDAGVELILNFHESFELVYRPMAKVNYRPVVAGNWGLSSMKVMEIVGREAIEGTVMGQALDMSQPRSKTFDERMRKEFGGAYRWPVLAALGYDAGQIVFKAVERVGKADPIAIRNAIESMDSLQAVSATPAKPFSPSDHECLDKEHVFLGVWKGGAVVKLMD
;
A
#
# COMPACT_ATOMS: atom_id res chain seq x y z
N MET A 1 -1.57 -36.52 9.13
CA MET A 1 -1.66 -35.13 9.63
C MET A 1 -0.73 -34.32 8.79
N ASP A 2 -1.14 -33.13 8.37
CA ASP A 2 -0.32 -32.29 7.51
C ASP A 2 0.91 -31.80 8.28
N SER A 3 2.06 -31.81 7.61
CA SER A 3 3.33 -31.43 8.23
C SER A 3 3.49 -29.91 8.34
N ILE A 4 2.71 -29.15 7.57
CA ILE A 4 2.60 -27.70 7.62
C ILE A 4 1.12 -27.34 7.73
N ILE A 5 0.76 -26.57 8.76
CA ILE A 5 -0.60 -26.05 8.95
C ILE A 5 -0.62 -24.59 8.51
N TYR A 6 -1.64 -24.20 7.74
CA TYR A 6 -1.86 -22.85 7.24
C TYR A 6 -3.23 -22.35 7.71
N GLU A 7 -3.25 -21.37 8.59
CA GLU A 7 -4.47 -20.84 9.21
C GLU A 7 -4.62 -19.33 8.93
N ASN A 8 -5.79 -18.93 8.43
CA ASN A 8 -6.13 -17.53 8.24
C ASN A 8 -6.79 -16.98 9.52
N LEU A 9 -6.18 -15.95 10.09
CA LEU A 9 -6.65 -15.20 11.26
C LEU A 9 -6.91 -13.75 10.83
N ASP A 10 -8.06 -13.53 10.19
CA ASP A 10 -8.41 -12.26 9.52
C ASP A 10 -7.40 -11.90 8.42
N ASP A 11 -6.65 -10.79 8.56
CA ASP A 11 -5.60 -10.35 7.63
C ASP A 11 -4.19 -10.88 8.01
N ILE A 12 -4.13 -11.81 8.96
CA ILE A 12 -2.91 -12.49 9.41
C ILE A 12 -2.94 -13.95 8.99
N VAL A 13 -1.79 -14.49 8.60
CA VAL A 13 -1.63 -15.92 8.29
C VAL A 13 -0.72 -16.56 9.32
N MET A 14 -1.21 -17.57 10.04
CA MET A 14 -0.41 -18.40 10.91
C MET A 14 0.06 -19.65 10.15
N ILE A 15 1.38 -19.83 10.09
CA ILE A 15 2.04 -20.99 9.48
C ILE A 15 2.71 -21.79 10.59
N THR A 16 2.27 -23.03 10.80
CA THR A 16 2.81 -23.90 11.85
C THR A 16 3.52 -25.10 11.26
N ILE A 17 4.80 -25.30 11.62
CA ILE A 17 5.52 -26.54 11.32
C ILE A 17 5.04 -27.62 12.29
N ASN A 18 4.32 -28.62 11.79
CA ASN A 18 3.56 -29.59 12.59
C ASN A 18 4.20 -30.98 12.59
N ARG A 19 5.45 -31.07 13.07
CA ARG A 19 6.18 -32.35 13.22
C ARG A 19 6.83 -32.45 14.61
N PRO A 20 6.07 -32.35 15.71
CA PRO A 20 6.64 -32.20 17.04
C PRO A 20 7.44 -33.43 17.48
N ALA A 21 7.03 -34.64 17.05
CA ALA A 21 7.75 -35.89 17.30
C ALA A 21 9.14 -35.97 16.61
N LYS A 22 9.44 -35.02 15.70
CA LYS A 22 10.71 -34.87 15.00
C LYS A 22 11.33 -33.49 15.25
N MET A 23 11.00 -32.83 16.38
CA MET A 23 11.51 -31.50 16.70
C MET A 23 11.23 -30.46 15.60
N ASN A 24 10.10 -30.61 14.91
CA ASN A 24 9.71 -29.78 13.77
C ASN A 24 10.78 -29.72 12.64
N SER A 25 11.62 -30.75 12.51
CA SER A 25 12.58 -30.83 11.40
C SER A 25 11.86 -31.07 10.07
N LEU A 26 12.34 -30.42 8.99
CA LEU A 26 11.75 -30.55 7.66
C LEU A 26 12.38 -31.69 6.87
N ASP A 27 11.55 -32.61 6.36
CA ASP A 27 11.91 -33.45 5.21
C ASP A 27 11.54 -32.75 3.89
N PHE A 28 11.75 -33.41 2.75
CA PHE A 28 11.46 -32.78 1.45
C PHE A 28 9.99 -32.44 1.26
N GLU A 29 9.08 -33.34 1.67
CA GLU A 29 7.65 -33.11 1.53
C GLU A 29 7.21 -31.91 2.36
N SER A 30 7.65 -31.84 3.61
CA SER A 30 7.32 -30.72 4.50
C SER A 30 7.94 -29.40 4.03
N ASN A 31 9.15 -29.46 3.46
CA ASN A 31 9.80 -28.30 2.86
C ASN A 31 9.01 -27.79 1.65
N ASP A 32 8.57 -28.69 0.77
CA ASP A 32 7.76 -28.34 -0.41
C ASP A 32 6.39 -27.77 0.02
N GLN A 33 5.74 -28.35 1.02
CA GLN A 33 4.50 -27.81 1.61
C GLN A 33 4.70 -26.40 2.20
N LEU A 34 5.85 -26.14 2.83
CA LEU A 34 6.14 -24.81 3.38
C LEU A 34 6.37 -23.79 2.26
N ILE A 35 7.03 -24.19 1.16
CA ILE A 35 7.15 -23.34 -0.05
C ILE A 35 5.76 -23.01 -0.60
N GLU A 36 4.86 -23.98 -0.70
CA GLU A 36 3.48 -23.76 -1.17
C GLU A 36 2.70 -22.81 -0.24
N ALA A 37 2.86 -22.95 1.07
CA ALA A 37 2.30 -22.03 2.05
C ALA A 37 2.77 -20.58 1.82
N TRP A 38 4.06 -20.38 1.56
CA TRP A 38 4.60 -19.05 1.27
C TRP A 38 4.09 -18.47 -0.04
N VAL A 39 4.04 -19.26 -1.11
CA VAL A 39 3.47 -18.84 -2.40
C VAL A 39 1.99 -18.48 -2.26
N ARG A 40 1.24 -19.24 -1.45
CA ARG A 40 -0.15 -18.94 -1.14
C ARG A 40 -0.28 -17.62 -0.37
N PHE A 41 0.53 -17.41 0.65
CA PHE A 41 0.54 -16.18 1.45
C PHE A 41 0.85 -14.94 0.59
N ASP A 42 1.87 -15.02 -0.25
CA ASP A 42 2.28 -13.93 -1.12
C ASP A 42 1.15 -13.52 -2.10
N ARG A 43 0.44 -14.52 -2.65
CA ARG A 43 -0.66 -14.30 -3.62
C ARG A 43 -2.01 -13.93 -3.01
N ASP A 44 -2.20 -14.09 -1.71
CA ASP A 44 -3.48 -13.79 -1.06
C ASP A 44 -3.52 -12.31 -0.65
N ASP A 45 -4.18 -11.47 -1.44
CA ASP A 45 -4.28 -10.02 -1.18
C ASP A 45 -4.96 -9.67 0.15
N ASN A 46 -5.71 -10.61 0.75
CA ASN A 46 -6.29 -10.42 2.08
C ASN A 46 -5.28 -10.71 3.20
N ALA A 47 -4.26 -11.51 2.93
CA ALA A 47 -3.17 -11.80 3.86
C ALA A 47 -2.14 -10.68 3.81
N LYS A 48 -1.90 -10.02 4.94
CA LYS A 48 -0.99 -8.88 5.05
C LYS A 48 0.29 -9.18 5.79
N VAL A 49 0.24 -10.05 6.79
CA VAL A 49 1.39 -10.40 7.65
C VAL A 49 1.34 -11.89 7.95
N ALA A 50 2.47 -12.55 7.87
CA ALA A 50 2.60 -13.95 8.28
C ALA A 50 3.23 -14.05 9.67
N VAL A 51 2.76 -15.01 10.47
CA VAL A 51 3.43 -15.50 11.67
C VAL A 51 3.83 -16.94 11.42
N ILE A 52 5.10 -17.29 11.60
CA ILE A 52 5.58 -18.68 11.52
C ILE A 52 6.01 -19.19 12.90
N THR A 53 5.61 -20.42 13.24
CA THR A 53 5.98 -21.10 14.49
C THR A 53 6.14 -22.61 14.31
N GLY A 54 6.62 -23.30 15.33
CA GLY A 54 6.61 -24.76 15.42
C GLY A 54 5.48 -25.25 16.32
N SER A 55 4.89 -26.41 16.02
CA SER A 55 3.93 -27.07 16.89
C SER A 55 4.56 -27.54 18.20
N GLY A 56 3.77 -27.60 19.28
CA GLY A 56 4.22 -28.02 20.60
C GLY A 56 5.08 -26.97 21.31
N ASN A 57 5.85 -27.40 22.32
CA ASN A 57 6.56 -26.50 23.23
C ASN A 57 8.09 -26.70 23.24
N GLN A 58 8.61 -27.52 22.32
CA GLN A 58 10.00 -27.98 22.37
C GLN A 58 10.89 -27.32 21.32
N SER A 59 10.37 -27.09 20.11
CA SER A 59 11.16 -26.65 18.96
C SER A 59 10.35 -25.76 18.03
N PHE A 60 10.96 -24.67 17.60
CA PHE A 60 10.52 -23.95 16.42
C PHE A 60 10.81 -24.77 15.17
N CYS A 61 12.09 -25.08 14.94
CA CYS A 61 12.55 -25.96 13.88
C CYS A 61 14.00 -26.40 14.18
N ALA A 62 14.25 -27.72 14.19
CA ALA A 62 15.58 -28.27 14.40
C ALA A 62 16.43 -28.38 13.10
N GLY A 63 15.94 -27.83 11.98
CA GLY A 63 16.61 -27.91 10.68
C GLY A 63 16.15 -29.07 9.81
N ALA A 64 17.03 -29.55 8.94
CA ALA A 64 16.73 -30.64 8.02
C ALA A 64 16.65 -32.00 8.74
N ASP A 65 15.67 -32.83 8.38
CA ASP A 65 15.58 -34.20 8.90
C ASP A 65 16.75 -35.03 8.36
N LEU A 66 17.74 -35.29 9.22
CA LEU A 66 18.99 -35.94 8.83
C LEU A 66 18.80 -37.35 8.21
N LYS A 67 17.69 -38.04 8.52
CA LYS A 67 17.45 -39.40 8.02
C LYS A 67 16.94 -39.40 6.58
N THR A 68 16.17 -38.40 6.20
CA THR A 68 15.44 -38.36 4.92
C THR A 68 15.98 -37.28 3.97
N TYR A 69 16.50 -36.18 4.52
CA TYR A 69 17.00 -35.02 3.80
C TYR A 69 18.48 -35.17 3.43
N THR A 70 19.35 -35.44 4.41
CA THR A 70 20.82 -35.42 4.22
C THR A 70 21.33 -36.56 3.34
N MET A 71 20.78 -37.77 3.46
CA MET A 71 21.23 -38.93 2.67
C MET A 71 20.91 -38.78 1.17
N ASN A 72 19.74 -38.23 0.86
CA ASN A 72 19.33 -37.90 -0.50
C ASN A 72 20.07 -36.66 -1.04
N PHE A 73 20.39 -35.68 -0.18
CA PHE A 73 21.21 -34.54 -0.53
C PHE A 73 22.61 -34.96 -0.97
N ALA A 74 23.25 -35.89 -0.25
CA ALA A 74 24.59 -36.38 -0.52
C ALA A 74 24.72 -37.26 -1.79
N THR A 75 23.61 -37.85 -2.25
CA THR A 75 23.63 -38.87 -3.33
C THR A 75 22.97 -38.42 -4.63
N ARG A 76 22.43 -37.20 -4.70
CA ARG A 76 21.70 -36.68 -5.88
C ARG A 76 22.63 -36.25 -7.03
N PRO A 77 22.21 -36.46 -8.30
CA PRO A 77 22.96 -35.97 -9.46
C PRO A 77 23.14 -34.45 -9.47
N ALA A 78 24.33 -33.98 -9.83
CA ALA A 78 24.72 -32.57 -9.76
C ALA A 78 23.76 -31.57 -10.46
N PRO A 79 23.14 -31.86 -11.64
CA PRO A 79 22.19 -30.94 -12.26
C PRO A 79 20.90 -30.76 -11.45
N GLU A 80 20.35 -31.85 -10.93
CA GLU A 80 19.14 -31.83 -10.10
C GLU A 80 19.43 -31.17 -8.75
N PHE A 81 20.59 -31.47 -8.18
CA PHE A 81 21.09 -30.83 -6.96
C PHE A 81 21.17 -29.31 -7.13
N ARG A 82 21.79 -28.84 -8.22
CA ARG A 82 21.91 -27.40 -8.51
C ARG A 82 20.57 -26.72 -8.68
N ARG A 83 19.66 -27.33 -9.46
CA ARG A 83 18.33 -26.79 -9.70
C ARG A 83 17.52 -26.66 -8.41
N ARG A 84 17.53 -27.69 -7.55
CA ARG A 84 16.66 -27.74 -6.37
C ARG A 84 17.27 -27.08 -5.13
N PHE A 85 18.57 -27.27 -4.88
CA PHE A 85 19.21 -26.86 -3.63
C PHE A 85 20.16 -25.67 -3.75
N THR A 86 20.59 -25.30 -4.96
CA THR A 86 21.46 -24.12 -5.16
C THR A 86 20.69 -22.93 -5.73
N ASN A 87 19.79 -23.19 -6.69
CA ASN A 87 19.01 -22.17 -7.40
C ASN A 87 17.52 -22.13 -7.00
N GLY A 88 17.09 -22.98 -6.07
CA GLY A 88 15.72 -23.05 -5.57
C GLY A 88 15.45 -22.08 -4.41
N PRO A 89 14.25 -22.13 -3.81
CA PRO A 89 13.83 -21.21 -2.75
C PRO A 89 14.52 -21.41 -1.37
N GLY A 90 15.49 -22.33 -1.30
CA GLY A 90 16.24 -22.65 -0.09
C GLY A 90 15.43 -23.42 0.95
N PHE A 91 16.07 -23.72 2.09
CA PHE A 91 15.44 -24.40 3.21
C PHE A 91 14.25 -23.58 3.75
N GLY A 92 13.09 -24.23 3.87
CA GLY A 92 11.86 -23.62 4.35
C GLY A 92 11.27 -22.53 3.45
N GLY A 93 11.80 -22.34 2.23
CA GLY A 93 11.15 -21.60 1.14
C GLY A 93 11.31 -20.07 1.12
N ILE A 94 11.78 -19.45 2.20
CA ILE A 94 12.01 -17.99 2.27
C ILE A 94 13.48 -17.61 2.48
N THR A 95 14.36 -18.60 2.54
CA THR A 95 15.78 -18.37 2.77
C THR A 95 16.49 -17.92 1.50
N ARG A 96 15.99 -18.26 0.30
CA ARG A 96 16.53 -17.85 -1.01
C ARG A 96 15.41 -17.74 -2.05
N GLY A 97 15.65 -17.02 -3.16
CA GLY A 97 14.88 -17.12 -4.41
C GLY A 97 13.42 -16.62 -4.42
N LEU A 98 12.64 -16.88 -3.37
CA LEU A 98 11.27 -16.40 -3.22
C LEU A 98 11.29 -14.98 -2.66
N LYS A 99 10.64 -14.05 -3.37
CA LYS A 99 10.41 -12.68 -2.90
C LYS A 99 9.01 -12.64 -2.31
N ILE A 100 8.91 -12.20 -1.06
CA ILE A 100 7.65 -11.94 -0.37
C ILE A 100 7.73 -10.50 0.09
N ASP A 101 6.80 -9.68 -0.38
CA ASP A 101 6.78 -8.23 -0.09
C ASP A 101 5.95 -7.89 1.17
N LYS A 102 5.45 -8.94 1.84
CA LYS A 102 4.60 -8.87 3.04
C LYS A 102 5.40 -9.24 4.30
N PRO A 103 5.23 -8.53 5.44
CA PRO A 103 6.01 -8.80 6.65
C PRO A 103 5.84 -10.22 7.22
N ILE A 104 6.94 -10.78 7.73
CA ILE A 104 7.00 -12.11 8.35
C ILE A 104 7.54 -12.00 9.79
N VAL A 105 6.76 -12.52 10.75
CA VAL A 105 7.14 -12.63 12.16
C VAL A 105 7.44 -14.09 12.50
N ALA A 106 8.65 -14.40 12.94
CA ALA A 106 8.97 -15.70 13.53
C ALA A 106 8.67 -15.71 15.04
N ALA A 107 7.75 -16.58 15.45
CA ALA A 107 7.43 -16.88 16.84
C ALA A 107 8.15 -18.16 17.26
N ILE A 108 9.37 -18.02 17.78
CA ILE A 108 10.29 -19.12 18.11
C ILE A 108 9.96 -19.71 19.48
N ASN A 109 9.24 -20.84 19.51
CA ASN A 109 8.70 -21.49 20.71
C ASN A 109 9.64 -22.53 21.37
N GLY A 110 10.92 -22.54 21.01
CA GLY A 110 11.90 -23.51 21.50
C GLY A 110 13.16 -23.51 20.64
N TYR A 111 13.75 -24.70 20.44
CA TYR A 111 14.94 -24.85 19.60
C TYR A 111 14.75 -24.30 18.17
N ALA A 112 15.64 -23.41 17.75
CA ALA A 112 15.85 -22.97 16.38
C ALA A 112 17.30 -23.28 15.99
N ILE A 113 17.51 -24.37 15.26
CA ILE A 113 18.84 -24.97 15.05
C ILE A 113 19.12 -25.15 13.56
N SER A 114 20.36 -24.82 13.14
CA SER A 114 20.85 -24.98 11.77
C SER A 114 19.86 -24.42 10.75
N GLY A 115 19.34 -25.20 9.79
CA GLY A 115 18.35 -24.71 8.83
C GLY A 115 17.11 -24.07 9.47
N GLY A 116 16.69 -24.52 10.67
CA GLY A 116 15.59 -23.89 11.40
C GLY A 116 15.97 -22.53 12.00
N PHE A 117 17.25 -22.35 12.35
CA PHE A 117 17.76 -21.03 12.72
C PHE A 117 17.88 -20.12 11.49
N GLU A 118 18.34 -20.64 10.35
CA GLU A 118 18.39 -19.88 9.09
C GLU A 118 17.00 -19.43 8.63
N LEU A 119 15.98 -20.27 8.83
CA LEU A 119 14.59 -19.91 8.61
C LEU A 119 14.14 -18.76 9.51
N ALA A 120 14.49 -18.79 10.81
CA ALA A 120 14.20 -17.69 11.73
C ALA A 120 14.93 -16.40 11.33
N LEU A 121 16.18 -16.50 10.88
CA LEU A 121 16.96 -15.36 10.37
C LEU A 121 16.38 -14.76 9.10
N ALA A 122 15.67 -15.56 8.29
CA ALA A 122 15.01 -15.09 7.07
C ALA A 122 13.71 -14.31 7.34
N ALA A 123 13.09 -14.45 8.52
CA ALA A 123 11.96 -13.62 8.92
C ALA A 123 12.40 -12.18 9.25
N ASP A 124 11.52 -11.20 9.04
CA ASP A 124 11.80 -9.79 9.30
C ASP A 124 11.95 -9.52 10.80
N ILE A 125 11.09 -10.15 11.61
CA ILE A 125 11.00 -9.95 13.06
C ILE A 125 11.06 -11.30 13.77
N ARG A 126 11.79 -11.37 14.87
CA ARG A 126 11.94 -12.58 15.69
C ARG A 126 11.49 -12.31 17.11
N PHE A 127 10.44 -13.00 17.55
CA PHE A 127 10.08 -13.11 18.96
C PHE A 127 10.34 -14.54 19.41
N CYS A 128 10.72 -14.72 20.67
CA CYS A 128 10.95 -16.06 21.18
C CYS A 128 10.35 -16.28 22.57
N SER A 129 10.17 -17.55 22.91
CA SER A 129 9.83 -17.97 24.25
C SER A 129 11.06 -18.02 25.15
N THR A 130 10.85 -18.00 26.47
CA THR A 130 11.93 -18.10 27.46
C THR A 130 12.76 -19.39 27.37
N ASN A 131 12.21 -20.46 26.80
CA ASN A 131 12.91 -21.73 26.57
C ASN A 131 13.58 -21.83 25.19
N ALA A 132 13.64 -20.75 24.41
CA ALA A 132 14.26 -20.77 23.09
C ALA A 132 15.79 -20.84 23.17
N GLU A 133 16.37 -21.66 22.29
CA GLU A 133 17.81 -21.82 22.12
C GLU A 133 18.16 -21.78 20.62
N PHE A 134 19.28 -21.13 20.30
CA PHE A 134 19.72 -20.85 18.93
C PHE A 134 21.14 -21.35 18.69
N ALA A 135 21.38 -22.03 17.56
CA ALA A 135 22.71 -22.44 17.14
C ALA A 135 22.81 -22.77 15.65
N LEU A 136 23.98 -22.54 15.05
CA LEU A 136 24.38 -23.07 13.74
C LEU A 136 25.29 -24.30 13.95
N GLN A 137 24.69 -25.46 14.22
CA GLN A 137 25.44 -26.68 14.56
C GLN A 137 26.04 -27.38 13.34
N ASP A 138 25.89 -26.81 12.14
CA ASP A 138 26.38 -27.31 10.86
C ASP A 138 27.90 -27.57 10.88
N VAL A 139 28.64 -26.72 11.60
CA VAL A 139 30.10 -26.83 11.76
C VAL A 139 30.52 -28.14 12.42
N GLY A 140 29.72 -28.67 13.35
CA GLY A 140 29.97 -29.96 14.01
C GLY A 140 29.90 -31.14 13.05
N TRP A 141 29.26 -30.96 11.89
CA TRP A 141 29.13 -31.95 10.83
C TRP A 141 30.02 -31.66 9.62
N GLY A 142 30.90 -30.66 9.72
CA GLY A 142 31.75 -30.20 8.61
C GLY A 142 30.99 -29.43 7.52
N PHE A 143 29.76 -29.02 7.79
CA PHE A 143 28.98 -28.16 6.91
C PHE A 143 29.09 -26.70 7.35
N HIS A 144 28.76 -25.80 6.43
CA HIS A 144 28.51 -24.40 6.75
C HIS A 144 27.02 -24.10 6.56
N ALA A 145 26.55 -23.01 7.15
CA ALA A 145 25.16 -22.56 7.02
C ALA A 145 24.89 -22.02 5.59
N CYS A 146 24.35 -22.88 4.74
CA CYS A 146 24.22 -22.67 3.29
C CYS A 146 22.96 -21.88 2.88
N ASP A 147 21.97 -21.72 3.77
CA ASP A 147 20.68 -21.07 3.50
C ASP A 147 20.64 -19.62 4.01
N GLY A 148 21.80 -18.98 4.01
CA GLY A 148 21.97 -17.55 4.27
C GLY A 148 22.27 -17.20 5.72
N GLY A 149 22.48 -18.17 6.60
CA GLY A 149 22.91 -17.96 7.99
C GLY A 149 24.21 -17.16 8.07
N LEU A 150 25.21 -17.49 7.24
CA LEU A 150 26.49 -16.76 7.19
C LEU A 150 26.36 -15.31 6.67
N VAL A 151 25.27 -15.00 5.97
CA VAL A 151 25.06 -13.67 5.37
C VAL A 151 24.20 -12.80 6.27
N ARG A 152 23.11 -13.35 6.83
CA ARG A 152 22.15 -12.60 7.64
C ARG A 152 22.62 -12.43 9.08
N LEU A 153 23.23 -13.44 9.69
CA LEU A 153 23.60 -13.38 11.11
C LEU A 153 24.55 -12.20 11.41
N PRO A 154 25.64 -11.95 10.65
CA PRO A 154 26.51 -10.80 10.90
C PRO A 154 25.81 -9.44 10.74
N GLN A 155 24.79 -9.35 9.88
CA GLN A 155 24.00 -8.12 9.70
C GLN A 155 23.03 -7.88 10.86
N ILE A 156 22.62 -8.94 11.57
CA ILE A 156 21.66 -8.87 12.67
C ILE A 156 22.36 -8.62 14.01
N VAL A 157 23.38 -9.43 14.35
CA VAL A 157 24.04 -9.40 15.68
C VAL A 157 25.43 -8.76 15.67
N GLY A 158 25.89 -8.31 14.50
CA GLY A 158 27.26 -7.85 14.29
C GLY A 158 28.26 -9.01 14.14
N MET A 159 29.40 -8.71 13.51
CA MET A 159 30.38 -9.74 13.13
C MET A 159 30.95 -10.53 14.31
N GLY A 160 31.20 -9.88 15.46
CA GLY A 160 31.81 -10.53 16.62
C GLY A 160 30.98 -11.69 17.17
N HIS A 161 29.72 -11.41 17.55
CA HIS A 161 28.79 -12.42 18.03
C HIS A 161 28.45 -13.45 16.95
N ALA A 162 28.33 -13.02 15.69
CA ALA A 162 28.09 -13.95 14.59
C ALA A 162 29.22 -14.98 14.46
N MET A 163 30.49 -14.55 14.49
CA MET A 163 31.62 -15.47 14.36
C MET A 163 31.76 -16.43 15.54
N GLU A 164 31.45 -15.98 16.75
CA GLU A 164 31.37 -16.85 17.93
C GLU A 164 30.37 -17.99 17.69
N MET A 165 29.15 -17.67 17.27
CA MET A 165 28.10 -18.66 17.01
C MET A 165 28.42 -19.55 15.79
N ILE A 166 28.98 -18.99 14.72
CA ILE A 166 29.28 -19.71 13.47
C ILE A 166 30.41 -20.73 13.67
N LEU A 167 31.49 -20.34 14.37
CA LEU A 167 32.67 -21.20 14.51
C LEU A 167 32.52 -22.23 15.63
N SER A 168 31.83 -21.88 16.72
CA SER A 168 31.61 -22.82 17.84
C SER A 168 30.47 -23.80 17.54
N GLY A 169 29.40 -23.34 16.90
CA GLY A 169 28.13 -24.08 16.85
C GLY A 169 27.46 -24.22 18.23
N ASP A 170 27.90 -23.46 19.23
CA ASP A 170 27.35 -23.51 20.57
C ASP A 170 25.96 -22.87 20.64
N ARG A 171 25.16 -23.35 21.60
CA ARG A 171 23.82 -22.83 21.82
C ARG A 171 23.84 -21.59 22.67
N ILE A 172 23.04 -20.60 22.27
CA ILE A 172 22.72 -19.44 23.09
C ILE A 172 21.24 -19.48 23.47
N ASN A 173 20.94 -19.02 24.69
CA ASN A 173 19.56 -18.95 25.20
C ASN A 173 18.86 -17.64 24.83
N ALA A 174 17.57 -17.54 25.14
CA ALA A 174 16.74 -16.37 24.86
C ALA A 174 17.30 -15.04 25.42
N ASP A 175 17.84 -15.04 26.63
CA ASP A 175 18.41 -13.84 27.25
C ASP A 175 19.65 -13.33 26.50
N HIS A 176 20.54 -14.25 26.12
CA HIS A 176 21.69 -13.92 25.28
C HIS A 176 21.22 -13.41 23.92
N ALA A 177 20.28 -14.12 23.28
CA ALA A 177 19.73 -13.72 21.99
C ALA A 177 19.14 -12.29 22.01
N LEU A 178 18.41 -11.92 23.07
CA LEU A 178 17.88 -10.57 23.23
C LEU A 178 19.01 -9.53 23.38
N ARG A 179 20.02 -9.84 24.22
CA ARG A 179 21.15 -8.94 24.49
C ARG A 179 21.93 -8.57 23.24
N ILE A 180 22.13 -9.51 22.32
CA ILE A 180 22.91 -9.29 21.09
C ILE A 180 22.06 -8.79 19.91
N GLY A 181 20.77 -8.53 20.13
CA GLY A 181 19.84 -8.07 19.08
C GLY A 181 19.40 -9.17 18.12
N LEU A 182 19.61 -10.45 18.44
CA LEU A 182 19.16 -11.57 17.61
C LEU A 182 17.63 -11.65 17.58
N VAL A 183 16.99 -11.49 18.74
CA VAL A 183 15.53 -11.46 18.89
C VAL A 183 15.08 -10.10 19.38
N ASN A 184 13.88 -9.69 18.96
CA ASN A 184 13.30 -8.39 19.30
C ASN A 184 12.62 -8.39 20.67
N ARG A 185 12.01 -9.51 21.07
CA ARG A 185 11.25 -9.67 22.32
C ARG A 185 11.27 -11.12 22.80
N VAL A 186 11.21 -11.29 24.11
CA VAL A 186 11.13 -12.59 24.80
C VAL A 186 9.84 -12.63 25.61
N PHE A 187 9.10 -13.73 25.52
CA PHE A 187 7.83 -13.95 26.23
C PHE A 187 7.82 -15.29 26.97
N PRO A 188 6.99 -15.45 28.03
CA PRO A 188 6.62 -16.79 28.49
C PRO A 188 6.04 -17.60 27.32
N ILE A 189 6.31 -18.90 27.27
CA ILE A 189 5.95 -19.74 26.12
C ILE A 189 4.43 -19.73 25.84
N GLU A 190 3.62 -19.64 26.89
CA GLU A 190 2.17 -19.60 26.85
C GLU A 190 1.63 -18.31 26.23
N LYS A 191 2.44 -17.24 26.20
CA LYS A 191 2.06 -15.93 25.64
C LYS A 191 2.64 -15.66 24.27
N LEU A 192 3.66 -16.41 23.84
CA LEU A 192 4.42 -16.12 22.63
C LEU A 192 3.53 -15.97 21.40
N ILE A 193 2.60 -16.91 21.20
CA ILE A 193 1.72 -16.92 20.02
C ILE A 193 0.75 -15.74 20.06
N ASP A 194 0.09 -15.50 21.19
CA ASP A 194 -0.86 -14.40 21.34
C ASP A 194 -0.19 -13.04 21.12
N GLU A 195 1.01 -12.85 21.66
CA GLU A 195 1.79 -11.62 21.51
C GLU A 195 2.31 -11.44 20.06
N ALA A 196 2.72 -12.53 19.40
CA ALA A 196 3.12 -12.50 18.00
C ALA A 196 1.94 -12.15 17.08
N ILE A 197 0.75 -12.74 17.30
CA ILE A 197 -0.47 -12.41 16.55
C ILE A 197 -0.89 -10.97 16.83
N CYS A 198 -0.86 -10.52 18.09
CA CYS A 198 -1.19 -9.14 18.46
C CYS A 198 -0.28 -8.14 17.71
N TYR A 199 1.01 -8.41 17.69
CA TYR A 199 1.96 -7.58 16.97
C TYR A 199 1.78 -7.67 15.44
N ALA A 200 1.46 -8.85 14.90
CA ALA A 200 1.16 -9.02 13.49
C ALA A 200 -0.08 -8.22 13.06
N LYS A 201 -1.16 -8.21 13.87
CA LYS A 201 -2.34 -7.34 13.68
C LYS A 201 -1.96 -5.87 13.68
N HIS A 202 -1.08 -5.47 14.59
CA HIS A 202 -0.55 -4.12 14.62
C HIS A 202 0.23 -3.76 13.34
N LEU A 203 1.05 -4.68 12.80
CA LEU A 203 1.70 -4.49 11.49
C LEU A 203 0.71 -4.42 10.33
N ALA A 204 -0.29 -5.30 10.30
CA ALA A 204 -1.31 -5.36 9.24
C ALA A 204 -2.19 -4.09 9.20
N SER A 205 -2.38 -3.43 10.35
CA SER A 205 -3.03 -2.12 10.44
C SER A 205 -2.21 -0.98 9.82
N ARG A 206 -0.90 -1.19 9.64
CA ARG A 206 0.05 -0.22 9.06
C ARG A 206 0.41 -0.52 7.62
N ALA A 207 -0.11 -1.62 7.05
CA ALA A 207 0.07 -1.93 5.64
C ALA A 207 -0.41 -0.72 4.80
N PRO A 208 0.34 -0.33 3.74
CA PRO A 208 0.03 0.86 2.96
C PRO A 208 -1.44 0.84 2.54
N LEU A 209 -2.10 1.99 2.66
CA LEU A 209 -3.40 2.19 2.04
C LEU A 209 -3.18 2.00 0.53
N ASP A 210 -3.69 0.91 -0.03
CA ASP A 210 -3.61 0.62 -1.47
C ASP A 210 -4.57 1.54 -2.22
N PHE A 211 -4.08 2.75 -2.49
CA PHE A 211 -4.80 3.76 -3.22
C PHE A 211 -4.92 3.40 -4.71
N GLY A 212 -4.04 2.57 -5.27
CA GLY A 212 -4.03 2.25 -6.69
C GLY A 212 -5.17 1.30 -7.08
N GLU A 213 -5.50 0.34 -6.22
CA GLU A 213 -6.39 -0.76 -6.60
C GLU A 213 -7.83 -0.30 -6.87
N SER A 214 -8.43 0.55 -6.03
CA SER A 214 -9.80 1.05 -6.31
C SER A 214 -9.87 1.88 -7.60
N TYR A 215 -8.80 2.61 -7.94
CA TYR A 215 -8.71 3.33 -9.21
C TYR A 215 -8.65 2.36 -10.40
N LEU A 216 -7.80 1.33 -10.30
CA LEU A 216 -7.65 0.29 -11.31
C LEU A 216 -8.93 -0.54 -11.50
N GLN A 217 -9.66 -0.84 -10.43
CA GLN A 217 -10.98 -1.49 -10.50
C GLN A 217 -11.96 -0.69 -11.36
N GLY A 218 -11.99 0.64 -11.20
CA GLY A 218 -12.77 1.53 -12.04
C GLY A 218 -12.40 1.45 -13.52
N ILE A 219 -11.09 1.47 -13.83
CA ILE A 219 -10.58 1.33 -15.21
C ILE A 219 -10.96 -0.03 -15.80
N ARG A 220 -10.81 -1.12 -15.04
CA ARG A 220 -11.18 -2.48 -15.45
C ARG A 220 -12.67 -2.59 -15.76
N LEU A 221 -13.53 -1.99 -14.93
CA LEU A 221 -14.97 -1.95 -15.20
C LEU A 221 -15.30 -1.14 -16.46
N ALA A 222 -14.60 -0.02 -16.69
CA ALA A 222 -14.77 0.75 -17.92
C ALA A 222 -14.35 -0.03 -19.18
N LEU A 223 -13.29 -0.83 -19.09
CA LEU A 223 -12.85 -1.70 -20.19
C LEU A 223 -13.88 -2.80 -20.48
N LYS A 224 -14.40 -3.44 -19.43
CA LYS A 224 -15.48 -4.44 -19.54
C LYS A 224 -16.72 -3.86 -20.21
N ASP A 225 -17.11 -2.64 -19.84
CA ASP A 225 -18.25 -1.96 -20.46
C ASP A 225 -17.97 -1.56 -21.92
N HIS A 226 -16.72 -1.16 -22.22
CA HIS A 226 -16.28 -0.90 -23.59
C HIS A 226 -16.41 -2.14 -24.47
N GLU A 227 -15.90 -3.29 -24.02
CA GLU A 227 -15.99 -4.57 -24.73
C GLU A 227 -17.44 -5.01 -24.92
N ALA A 228 -18.27 -4.89 -23.87
CA ALA A 228 -19.69 -5.24 -23.92
C ALA A 228 -20.50 -4.35 -24.87
N SER A 229 -20.02 -3.15 -25.22
CA SER A 229 -20.71 -2.24 -26.14
C SER A 229 -20.62 -2.66 -27.62
N GLY A 230 -19.88 -3.74 -27.93
CA GLY A 230 -19.63 -4.17 -29.31
C GLY A 230 -18.47 -3.44 -29.97
N ALA A 231 -17.52 -2.95 -29.16
CA ALA A 231 -16.29 -2.31 -29.61
C ALA A 231 -15.52 -3.18 -30.62
N LYS A 232 -14.92 -2.54 -31.62
CA LYS A 232 -14.20 -3.21 -32.70
C LYS A 232 -12.69 -3.29 -32.41
N VAL A 233 -12.16 -2.34 -31.65
CA VAL A 233 -10.75 -2.31 -31.28
C VAL A 233 -10.54 -3.14 -30.02
N LYS A 234 -9.67 -4.14 -30.10
CA LYS A 234 -9.21 -4.87 -28.92
C LYS A 234 -8.24 -3.99 -28.12
N ILE A 235 -8.52 -3.79 -26.84
CA ILE A 235 -7.69 -3.00 -25.92
C ILE A 235 -7.14 -3.94 -24.84
N GLU A 236 -5.85 -3.81 -24.52
CA GLU A 236 -5.18 -4.56 -23.45
C GLU A 236 -4.52 -3.58 -22.48
N LEU A 237 -4.68 -3.81 -21.17
CA LEU A 237 -4.08 -2.98 -20.13
C LEU A 237 -2.72 -3.54 -19.72
N GLN A 238 -1.67 -2.73 -19.88
CA GLN A 238 -0.37 -2.97 -19.24
C GLN A 238 -0.35 -2.23 -17.90
N VAL A 239 -0.35 -3.00 -16.81
CA VAL A 239 -0.49 -2.48 -15.45
C VAL A 239 0.81 -2.69 -14.68
N TYR A 240 1.29 -1.62 -14.05
CA TYR A 240 2.45 -1.66 -13.16
C TYR A 240 2.13 -0.90 -11.86
N ASP A 241 2.65 -1.42 -10.76
CA ASP A 241 2.66 -0.72 -9.48
C ASP A 241 3.87 0.20 -9.40
N ASP A 242 3.63 1.48 -9.15
CA ASP A 242 4.65 2.52 -8.97
C ASP A 242 5.11 2.69 -7.51
N GLU A 243 4.49 1.96 -6.57
CA GLU A 243 4.83 1.92 -5.15
C GLU A 243 4.80 3.32 -4.49
N ALA A 244 3.98 4.24 -5.02
CA ALA A 244 3.97 5.65 -4.65
C ALA A 244 5.35 6.33 -4.71
N ASN A 245 6.24 5.81 -5.56
CA ASN A 245 7.64 6.24 -5.68
C ASN A 245 7.88 7.01 -7.00
N PRO A 246 8.29 8.30 -6.96
CA PRO A 246 8.47 9.09 -8.18
C PRO A 246 9.55 8.56 -9.13
N GLN A 247 10.67 8.03 -8.61
CA GLN A 247 11.74 7.48 -9.44
C GLN A 247 11.27 6.22 -10.18
N ARG A 248 10.53 5.37 -9.48
CA ARG A 248 9.91 4.19 -10.07
C ARG A 248 8.86 4.57 -11.12
N ALA A 249 8.01 5.56 -10.85
CA ALA A 249 7.03 6.06 -11.81
C ALA A 249 7.70 6.52 -13.12
N VAL A 250 8.84 7.23 -13.05
CA VAL A 250 9.63 7.62 -14.24
C VAL A 250 10.16 6.40 -14.98
N ALA A 251 10.73 5.41 -14.27
CA ALA A 251 11.24 4.20 -14.89
C ALA A 251 10.12 3.39 -15.60
N LEU A 252 8.94 3.32 -14.98
CA LEU A 252 7.77 2.67 -15.56
C LEU A 252 7.24 3.43 -16.78
N ALA A 253 7.22 4.77 -16.76
CA ALA A 253 6.86 5.55 -17.94
C ALA A 253 7.83 5.29 -19.10
N GLN A 254 9.14 5.24 -18.84
CA GLN A 254 10.14 4.90 -19.86
C GLN A 254 9.92 3.49 -20.42
N ARG A 255 9.62 2.50 -19.55
CA ARG A 255 9.31 1.13 -19.96
C ARG A 255 8.05 1.06 -20.83
N LEU A 256 6.96 1.69 -20.39
CA LEU A 256 5.69 1.75 -21.13
C LEU A 256 5.90 2.31 -22.54
N ILE A 257 6.73 3.33 -22.67
CA ILE A 257 7.03 3.99 -23.95
C ILE A 257 7.98 3.16 -24.82
N GLN A 258 9.08 2.67 -24.25
CA GLN A 258 10.19 2.07 -25.02
C GLN A 258 10.03 0.57 -25.23
N SER A 259 9.62 -0.16 -24.19
CA SER A 259 9.50 -1.60 -24.20
C SER A 259 8.10 -2.04 -24.62
N ASP A 260 7.08 -1.51 -23.95
CA ASP A 260 5.69 -1.93 -24.16
C ASP A 260 5.04 -1.20 -25.36
N LYS A 261 5.63 -0.06 -25.77
CA LYS A 261 5.22 0.76 -26.91
C LYS A 261 3.75 1.17 -26.85
N VAL A 262 3.28 1.55 -25.66
CA VAL A 262 1.89 1.96 -25.46
C VAL A 262 1.60 3.26 -26.21
N PRO A 263 0.44 3.38 -26.89
CA PRO A 263 0.11 4.60 -27.62
C PRO A 263 -0.58 5.66 -26.77
N VAL A 264 -0.97 5.33 -25.53
CA VAL A 264 -1.66 6.19 -24.56
C VAL A 264 -1.47 5.60 -23.16
N ALA A 265 -1.43 6.46 -22.14
CA ALA A 265 -1.37 6.04 -20.75
C ALA A 265 -2.50 6.65 -19.90
N ILE A 266 -2.99 5.87 -18.94
CA ILE A 266 -3.79 6.36 -17.82
C ILE A 266 -2.83 6.47 -16.62
N GLY A 267 -2.80 7.64 -16.00
CA GLY A 267 -1.84 7.97 -14.94
C GLY A 267 -2.17 7.34 -13.59
N THR A 268 -1.34 7.67 -12.61
CA THR A 268 -1.42 7.14 -11.23
C THR A 268 -2.13 8.10 -10.26
N VAL A 269 -2.31 7.64 -9.02
CA VAL A 269 -2.98 8.34 -7.92
C VAL A 269 -2.10 9.41 -7.27
N SER A 270 -0.79 9.17 -7.18
CA SER A 270 0.13 10.10 -6.53
C SER A 270 0.45 11.30 -7.42
N SER A 271 0.13 12.50 -6.93
CA SER A 271 0.46 13.74 -7.65
C SER A 271 1.96 13.91 -7.86
N GLY A 272 2.80 13.49 -6.90
CA GLY A 272 4.25 13.53 -7.05
C GLY A 272 4.76 12.61 -8.18
N ASN A 273 4.15 11.43 -8.32
CA ASN A 273 4.49 10.49 -9.38
C ASN A 273 4.04 11.00 -10.75
N VAL A 274 2.81 11.53 -10.85
CA VAL A 274 2.31 12.12 -12.11
C VAL A 274 3.17 13.31 -12.53
N LEU A 275 3.54 14.21 -11.61
CA LEU A 275 4.43 15.33 -11.90
C LEU A 275 5.82 14.86 -12.38
N ALA A 276 6.34 13.75 -11.85
CA ALA A 276 7.61 13.19 -12.28
C ALA A 276 7.52 12.52 -13.66
N MET A 277 6.43 11.81 -13.96
CA MET A 277 6.30 11.00 -15.17
C MET A 277 5.70 11.76 -16.37
N ALA A 278 4.86 12.77 -16.15
CA ALA A 278 4.19 13.54 -17.21
C ALA A 278 5.17 14.19 -18.21
N PRO A 279 6.32 14.77 -17.80
CA PRO A 279 7.31 15.28 -18.75
C PRO A 279 7.86 14.21 -19.70
N VAL A 280 7.93 12.95 -19.26
CA VAL A 280 8.40 11.82 -20.08
C VAL A 280 7.40 11.53 -21.20
N PHE A 281 6.11 11.50 -20.88
CA PHE A 281 5.02 11.31 -21.85
C PHE A 281 4.89 12.49 -22.82
N GLN A 282 4.93 13.73 -22.30
CA GLN A 282 4.90 14.95 -23.10
C GLN A 282 6.04 14.95 -24.13
N LYS A 283 7.28 14.69 -23.70
CA LYS A 283 8.44 14.62 -24.59
C LYS A 283 8.34 13.51 -25.63
N ALA A 284 7.67 12.40 -25.31
CA ALA A 284 7.47 11.27 -26.21
C ALA A 284 6.27 11.46 -27.16
N ASN A 285 5.52 12.56 -27.05
CA ASN A 285 4.27 12.80 -27.78
C ASN A 285 3.24 11.67 -27.56
N ILE A 286 3.15 11.14 -26.34
CA ILE A 286 2.19 10.10 -25.96
C ILE A 286 1.20 10.70 -24.97
N PRO A 287 -0.12 10.64 -25.24
CA PRO A 287 -1.11 11.21 -24.35
C PRO A 287 -1.13 10.50 -23.00
N LEU A 288 -1.18 11.30 -21.93
CA LEU A 288 -1.37 10.85 -20.56
C LEU A 288 -2.67 11.47 -20.03
N VAL A 289 -3.65 10.64 -19.70
CA VAL A 289 -4.79 11.06 -18.87
C VAL A 289 -4.38 10.85 -17.42
N ALA A 290 -3.95 11.93 -16.76
CA ALA A 290 -3.58 11.92 -15.36
C ALA A 290 -4.71 11.32 -14.52
N GLY A 291 -4.33 10.50 -13.54
CA GLY A 291 -5.27 9.83 -12.67
C GLY A 291 -5.93 10.79 -11.66
N PRO A 292 -6.30 10.30 -10.47
CA PRO A 292 -6.93 11.07 -9.40
C PRO A 292 -5.93 12.00 -8.68
N SER A 293 -4.85 12.36 -9.37
CA SER A 293 -3.83 13.29 -8.93
C SER A 293 -4.31 14.72 -9.08
N ILE A 294 -4.44 15.41 -7.95
CA ILE A 294 -5.16 16.68 -7.86
C ILE A 294 -4.28 17.93 -7.89
N ALA A 295 -2.94 17.77 -7.83
CA ALA A 295 -2.03 18.91 -7.83
C ALA A 295 -2.27 19.84 -9.03
N THR A 296 -2.45 21.13 -8.77
CA THR A 296 -2.84 22.13 -9.78
C THR A 296 -1.88 22.19 -10.97
N GLN A 297 -0.58 21.92 -10.74
CA GLN A 297 0.47 22.06 -11.74
C GLN A 297 0.49 20.97 -12.83
N ILE A 298 -0.23 19.85 -12.63
CA ILE A 298 -0.13 18.67 -13.50
C ILE A 298 -0.37 19.01 -14.98
N THR A 299 -1.44 19.74 -15.29
CA THR A 299 -1.80 20.17 -16.66
C THR A 299 -1.29 21.58 -16.95
N ALA A 300 -1.31 22.47 -15.96
CA ALA A 300 -1.02 23.89 -16.12
C ALA A 300 0.39 24.16 -16.66
N GLN A 301 1.37 23.31 -16.35
CA GLN A 301 2.74 23.45 -16.87
C GLN A 301 2.88 23.08 -18.35
N PHE A 302 1.96 22.27 -18.90
CA PHE A 302 2.03 21.77 -20.27
C PHE A 302 1.02 22.42 -21.21
N ILE A 303 -0.03 23.09 -20.70
CA ILE A 303 -1.10 23.63 -21.55
C ILE A 303 -0.61 24.73 -22.52
N GLY A 304 0.52 25.38 -22.19
CA GLY A 304 1.20 26.31 -23.08
C GLY A 304 2.01 25.65 -24.20
N GLU A 305 2.33 24.36 -24.08
CA GLU A 305 3.00 23.59 -25.12
C GLU A 305 1.99 23.22 -26.21
N LYS A 306 2.33 23.49 -27.49
CA LYS A 306 1.43 23.26 -28.62
C LYS A 306 1.98 22.14 -29.52
N PRO A 307 1.42 20.91 -29.48
CA PRO A 307 0.30 20.45 -28.64
C PRO A 307 0.71 19.98 -27.24
N SER A 308 -0.22 20.08 -26.29
CA SER A 308 -0.10 19.43 -24.99
C SER A 308 -0.63 17.99 -25.09
N PHE A 309 0.04 17.05 -24.45
CA PHE A 309 -0.33 15.63 -24.37
C PHE A 309 -0.86 15.24 -22.99
N ILE A 310 -0.93 16.17 -22.04
CA ILE A 310 -1.30 15.89 -20.65
C ILE A 310 -2.72 16.37 -20.41
N PHE A 311 -3.60 15.43 -20.08
CA PHE A 311 -5.00 15.64 -19.74
C PHE A 311 -5.25 15.25 -18.30
N ARG A 312 -6.29 15.78 -17.66
CA ARG A 312 -6.72 15.33 -16.34
C ARG A 312 -8.23 15.15 -16.31
N CYS A 313 -8.64 14.05 -15.67
CA CYS A 313 -10.04 13.83 -15.34
C CYS A 313 -10.20 13.50 -13.86
N SER A 314 -9.94 14.50 -13.03
CA SER A 314 -10.07 14.45 -11.57
C SER A 314 -10.15 15.85 -10.98
N MET A 315 -10.39 15.94 -9.67
CA MET A 315 -10.54 17.21 -8.98
C MET A 315 -9.25 18.04 -9.03
N VAL A 316 -9.38 19.36 -9.03
CA VAL A 316 -8.25 20.27 -8.85
C VAL A 316 -8.14 20.65 -7.37
N GLU A 317 -6.95 20.49 -6.78
CA GLU A 317 -6.66 20.78 -5.36
C GLU A 317 -7.17 22.16 -4.93
N LYS A 318 -6.93 23.17 -5.77
CA LYS A 318 -7.36 24.54 -5.48
C LYS A 318 -8.86 24.64 -5.19
N PHE A 319 -9.72 23.90 -5.89
CA PHE A 319 -11.17 23.99 -5.73
C PHE A 319 -11.64 23.41 -4.38
N GLN A 320 -11.03 22.30 -3.93
CA GLN A 320 -11.38 21.74 -2.62
C GLN A 320 -10.84 22.58 -1.47
N ILE A 321 -9.62 23.14 -1.60
CA ILE A 321 -9.06 24.07 -0.61
C ILE A 321 -9.94 25.30 -0.50
N ASP A 322 -10.31 25.93 -1.61
CA ASP A 322 -11.17 27.11 -1.60
C ASP A 322 -12.54 26.82 -0.98
N GLY A 323 -13.16 25.68 -1.31
CA GLY A 323 -14.41 25.25 -0.69
C GLY A 323 -14.29 25.04 0.82
N MET A 324 -13.25 24.35 1.28
CA MET A 324 -12.99 24.11 2.70
C MET A 324 -12.73 25.41 3.46
N LEU A 325 -12.01 26.35 2.87
CA LEU A 325 -11.76 27.65 3.48
C LEU A 325 -13.04 28.50 3.53
N ASP A 326 -13.83 28.55 2.46
CA ASP A 326 -15.10 29.28 2.41
C ASP A 326 -16.09 28.78 3.47
N TRP A 327 -16.17 27.47 3.67
CA TRP A 327 -16.97 26.84 4.71
C TRP A 327 -16.35 27.05 6.11
N GLY A 328 -15.05 26.82 6.23
CA GLY A 328 -14.33 26.83 7.50
C GLY A 328 -14.36 28.20 8.18
N VAL A 329 -14.08 29.28 7.45
CA VAL A 329 -14.07 30.64 8.01
C VAL A 329 -15.45 31.14 8.43
N LYS A 330 -16.52 30.56 7.87
CA LYS A 330 -17.90 30.88 8.25
C LYS A 330 -18.32 30.15 9.53
N LYS A 331 -17.85 28.91 9.73
CA LYS A 331 -18.32 28.03 10.82
C LYS A 331 -17.40 28.01 12.04
N PHE A 332 -16.11 28.32 11.89
CA PHE A 332 -15.11 28.18 12.95
C PHE A 332 -14.29 29.45 13.13
N LYS A 333 -13.95 29.77 14.38
CA LYS A 333 -13.12 30.92 14.74
C LYS A 333 -11.65 30.56 14.81
N ARG A 334 -11.32 29.32 15.22
CA ARG A 334 -9.93 28.85 15.32
C ARG A 334 -9.70 27.67 14.39
N ILE A 335 -9.01 27.94 13.29
CA ILE A 335 -8.66 26.94 12.27
C ILE A 335 -7.18 26.62 12.39
N GLY A 336 -6.84 25.34 12.49
CA GLY A 336 -5.47 24.84 12.47
C GLY A 336 -5.18 24.05 11.20
N LEU A 337 -3.90 23.90 10.88
CA LEU A 337 -3.43 23.12 9.73
C LEU A 337 -2.41 22.08 10.19
N ILE A 338 -2.63 20.82 9.81
CA ILE A 338 -1.61 19.77 9.84
C ILE A 338 -1.31 19.39 8.39
N HIS A 339 -0.04 19.43 7.99
CA HIS A 339 0.39 19.00 6.67
C HIS A 339 1.60 18.06 6.74
N SER A 340 1.81 17.25 5.71
CA SER A 340 3.05 16.49 5.61
C SER A 340 4.22 17.35 5.13
N THR A 341 5.45 16.92 5.41
CA THR A 341 6.66 17.57 4.88
C THR A 341 6.98 17.16 3.44
N THR A 342 6.08 16.46 2.74
CA THR A 342 6.26 16.09 1.33
C THR A 342 6.08 17.31 0.43
N GLY A 343 6.43 17.17 -0.86
CA GLY A 343 6.14 18.21 -1.85
C GLY A 343 4.64 18.54 -1.95
N TYR A 344 3.78 17.53 -1.81
CA TYR A 344 2.33 17.70 -1.80
C TYR A 344 1.84 18.49 -0.57
N GLY A 345 2.21 18.02 0.64
CA GLY A 345 1.79 18.66 1.89
C GLY A 345 2.25 20.12 1.99
N ASN A 346 3.51 20.40 1.59
CA ASN A 346 4.04 21.77 1.56
C ASN A 346 3.32 22.67 0.55
N PHE A 347 2.95 22.14 -0.63
CA PHE A 347 2.17 22.89 -1.62
C PHE A 347 0.79 23.26 -1.08
N ALA A 348 0.05 22.27 -0.55
CA ALA A 348 -1.26 22.49 0.03
C ALA A 348 -1.20 23.48 1.20
N ALA A 349 -0.19 23.36 2.06
CA ALA A 349 0.01 24.29 3.18
C ALA A 349 0.16 25.74 2.71
N LYS A 350 0.94 25.98 1.66
CA LYS A 350 1.08 27.31 1.06
C LYS A 350 -0.24 27.82 0.49
N GLU A 351 -0.96 27.01 -0.30
CA GLU A 351 -2.26 27.41 -0.86
C GLU A 351 -3.29 27.76 0.24
N ILE A 352 -3.30 26.99 1.34
CA ILE A 352 -4.19 27.24 2.48
C ILE A 352 -3.80 28.53 3.21
N GLN A 353 -2.51 28.73 3.47
CA GLN A 353 -2.00 29.93 4.15
C GLN A 353 -2.24 31.21 3.35
N ASP A 354 -2.13 31.16 2.02
CA ASP A 354 -2.42 32.29 1.16
C ASP A 354 -3.94 32.49 1.01
N GLY A 355 -4.68 31.39 0.80
CA GLY A 355 -6.13 31.40 0.62
C GLY A 355 -6.92 31.83 1.86
N ILE A 356 -6.43 31.60 3.08
CA ILE A 356 -7.12 32.06 4.29
C ILE A 356 -6.96 33.58 4.50
N LYS A 357 -5.81 34.15 4.10
CA LYS A 357 -5.55 35.59 4.18
C LYS A 357 -6.46 36.38 3.25
N THR A 358 -6.71 35.87 2.04
CA THR A 358 -7.63 36.52 1.09
C THR A 358 -9.08 36.56 1.60
N ARG A 359 -9.41 35.72 2.58
CA ARG A 359 -10.71 35.67 3.27
C ARG A 359 -10.75 36.50 4.55
N GLY A 360 -9.71 37.30 4.82
CA GLY A 360 -9.62 38.15 6.02
C GLY A 360 -9.48 37.35 7.32
N SER A 361 -8.98 36.11 7.25
CA SER A 361 -8.81 35.22 8.41
C SER A 361 -7.37 34.72 8.52
N SER A 362 -7.06 33.98 9.57
CA SER A 362 -5.72 33.44 9.83
C SER A 362 -5.79 32.06 10.50
N LEU A 363 -4.74 31.25 10.29
CA LEU A 363 -4.60 29.97 10.98
C LEU A 363 -4.10 30.21 12.40
N ALA A 364 -4.76 29.59 13.39
CA ALA A 364 -4.37 29.65 14.79
C ALA A 364 -3.08 28.86 15.07
N LEU A 365 -2.85 27.78 14.32
CA LEU A 365 -1.63 26.98 14.41
C LEU A 365 -1.38 26.24 13.08
N VAL A 366 -0.11 26.09 12.71
CA VAL A 366 0.34 25.26 11.60
C VAL A 366 1.39 24.29 12.11
N GLU A 367 1.17 23.00 11.90
CA GLU A 367 2.11 21.95 12.25
C GLU A 367 2.43 21.10 11.01
N ALA A 368 3.68 20.65 10.95
CA ALA A 368 4.14 19.74 9.92
C ALA A 368 4.52 18.39 10.55
N ALA A 369 4.32 17.31 9.80
CA ALA A 369 4.74 15.97 10.18
C ALA A 369 5.41 15.26 9.00
N ALA A 370 6.48 14.50 9.28
CA ALA A 370 7.15 13.77 8.21
C ALA A 370 6.28 12.60 7.71
N PRO A 371 6.31 12.26 6.41
CA PRO A 371 5.72 11.00 5.95
C PRO A 371 6.31 9.81 6.73
N GLY A 372 5.48 8.82 7.03
CA GLY A 372 5.89 7.61 7.77
C GLY A 372 5.91 7.76 9.30
N VAL A 373 5.59 8.94 9.86
CA VAL A 373 5.33 9.03 11.31
C VAL A 373 4.10 8.18 11.67
N ASN A 374 4.11 7.63 12.88
CA ASN A 374 3.03 6.76 13.36
C ASN A 374 2.14 7.40 14.44
N ASP A 375 2.51 8.61 14.88
CA ASP A 375 1.87 9.31 15.98
C ASP A 375 1.88 10.82 15.71
N LEU A 376 0.71 11.46 15.85
CA LEU A 376 0.52 12.91 15.80
C LEU A 376 0.16 13.49 17.18
N THR A 377 0.36 12.75 18.28
CA THR A 377 0.10 13.23 19.64
C THR A 377 0.74 14.60 19.91
N PRO A 378 2.02 14.85 19.57
CA PRO A 378 2.63 16.16 19.81
C PRO A 378 1.90 17.31 19.08
N GLN A 379 1.54 17.09 17.80
CA GLN A 379 0.81 18.06 16.99
C GLN A 379 -0.60 18.29 17.56
N MET A 380 -1.29 17.21 17.94
CA MET A 380 -2.65 17.28 18.49
C MET A 380 -2.71 17.97 19.85
N VAL A 381 -1.69 17.79 20.71
CA VAL A 381 -1.57 18.55 21.98
C VAL A 381 -1.45 20.04 21.70
N LYS A 382 -0.58 20.45 20.77
CA LYS A 382 -0.43 21.86 20.42
C LYS A 382 -1.71 22.45 19.81
N MET A 383 -2.40 21.68 18.94
CA MET A 383 -3.69 22.10 18.36
C MET A 383 -4.75 22.33 19.45
N ARG A 384 -4.84 21.43 20.43
CA ARG A 384 -5.73 21.58 21.59
C ARG A 384 -5.37 22.82 22.40
N ASP A 385 -4.10 23.01 22.72
CA ASP A 385 -3.64 24.11 23.57
C ASP A 385 -3.80 25.47 22.85
N ALA A 386 -3.75 25.47 21.51
CA ALA A 386 -4.10 26.61 20.67
C ALA A 386 -5.62 26.83 20.52
N GLY A 387 -6.46 25.96 21.07
CA GLY A 387 -7.92 26.04 21.04
C GLY A 387 -8.50 25.88 19.64
N VAL A 388 -7.84 25.10 18.77
CA VAL A 388 -8.32 24.85 17.40
C VAL A 388 -9.67 24.11 17.43
N GLU A 389 -10.61 24.54 16.59
CA GLU A 389 -11.95 23.96 16.46
C GLU A 389 -12.08 23.13 15.18
N LEU A 390 -11.37 23.56 14.12
CA LEU A 390 -11.27 22.89 12.83
C LEU A 390 -9.81 22.61 12.50
N ILE A 391 -9.46 21.34 12.30
CA ILE A 391 -8.17 20.95 11.73
C ILE A 391 -8.33 20.70 10.23
N LEU A 392 -7.60 21.46 9.42
CA LEU A 392 -7.34 21.17 8.02
C LEU A 392 -6.20 20.15 7.94
N ASN A 393 -6.49 18.91 7.56
CA ASN A 393 -5.55 17.79 7.51
C ASN A 393 -5.13 17.49 6.06
N PHE A 394 -3.89 17.85 5.72
CA PHE A 394 -3.24 17.61 4.43
C PHE A 394 -1.99 16.75 4.60
N HIS A 395 -2.14 15.67 5.36
CA HIS A 395 -1.17 14.60 5.51
C HIS A 395 -1.67 13.35 4.76
N GLU A 396 -0.78 12.58 4.12
CA GLU A 396 -1.15 11.41 3.30
C GLU A 396 -1.59 10.20 4.15
N SER A 397 -1.16 10.13 5.40
CA SER A 397 -1.70 9.19 6.40
C SER A 397 -2.94 9.79 7.06
N PHE A 398 -4.09 9.64 6.40
CA PHE A 398 -5.36 10.31 6.74
C PHE A 398 -5.89 9.96 8.15
N GLU A 399 -5.59 8.76 8.64
CA GLU A 399 -6.06 8.22 9.91
C GLU A 399 -5.30 8.77 11.12
N LEU A 400 -4.08 9.31 10.93
CA LEU A 400 -3.19 9.66 12.04
C LEU A 400 -3.73 10.77 12.93
N VAL A 401 -4.54 11.70 12.39
CA VAL A 401 -5.12 12.80 13.17
C VAL A 401 -6.13 12.29 14.21
N TYR A 402 -6.75 11.13 13.98
CA TYR A 402 -7.77 10.55 14.86
C TYR A 402 -7.16 9.74 16.01
N ARG A 403 -6.05 9.04 15.78
CA ARG A 403 -5.44 8.13 16.77
C ARG A 403 -5.21 8.79 18.14
N PRO A 404 -4.74 10.04 18.24
CA PRO A 404 -4.50 10.68 19.54
C PRO A 404 -5.74 11.24 20.22
N MET A 405 -6.87 11.44 19.52
CA MET A 405 -8.01 12.26 19.98
C MET A 405 -8.53 11.84 21.37
N ALA A 406 -8.73 10.53 21.58
CA ALA A 406 -9.17 10.00 22.87
C ALA A 406 -8.11 10.21 23.97
N LYS A 407 -6.84 9.97 23.65
CA LYS A 407 -5.70 10.10 24.58
C LYS A 407 -5.49 11.53 25.05
N VAL A 408 -5.69 12.51 24.15
CA VAL A 408 -5.48 13.94 24.46
C VAL A 408 -6.75 14.67 24.91
N ASN A 409 -7.88 13.95 25.00
CA ASN A 409 -9.22 14.48 25.29
C ASN A 409 -9.57 15.71 24.44
N TYR A 410 -9.42 15.57 23.12
CA TYR A 410 -9.61 16.65 22.16
C TYR A 410 -10.16 16.10 20.85
N ARG A 411 -11.33 16.59 20.45
CA ARG A 411 -12.09 16.14 19.26
C ARG A 411 -12.51 17.35 18.41
N PRO A 412 -11.59 17.95 17.64
CA PRO A 412 -11.93 19.00 16.69
C PRO A 412 -12.69 18.43 15.50
N VAL A 413 -13.36 19.29 14.74
CA VAL A 413 -13.82 18.93 13.40
C VAL A 413 -12.59 18.74 12.52
N VAL A 414 -12.57 17.68 11.72
CA VAL A 414 -11.51 17.43 10.74
C VAL A 414 -12.06 17.72 9.35
N ALA A 415 -11.37 18.57 8.60
CA ALA A 415 -11.56 18.68 7.17
C ALA A 415 -10.23 18.45 6.46
N GLY A 416 -10.23 17.96 5.23
CA GLY A 416 -8.96 17.77 4.52
C GLY A 416 -9.13 17.26 3.10
N ASN A 417 -8.04 16.70 2.58
CA ASN A 417 -8.06 16.16 1.24
C ASN A 417 -9.09 15.01 1.10
N TRP A 418 -9.50 14.76 -0.13
CA TRP A 418 -10.42 13.69 -0.53
C TRP A 418 -10.04 12.28 -0.03
N GLY A 419 -8.78 12.04 0.33
CA GLY A 419 -8.25 10.88 1.06
C GLY A 419 -9.12 10.40 2.21
N LEU A 420 -9.67 11.37 2.95
CA LEU A 420 -10.54 11.14 4.10
C LEU A 420 -11.85 10.44 3.75
N SER A 421 -12.24 10.35 2.47
CA SER A 421 -13.45 9.66 2.03
C SER A 421 -13.28 8.15 1.87
N SER A 422 -12.08 7.61 2.13
CA SER A 422 -11.79 6.18 2.00
C SER A 422 -12.53 5.35 3.06
N MET A 423 -13.18 4.27 2.65
CA MET A 423 -13.80 3.32 3.61
C MET A 423 -12.73 2.67 4.49
N LYS A 424 -11.47 2.58 4.02
CA LYS A 424 -10.38 2.03 4.82
C LYS A 424 -10.02 2.92 6.00
N VAL A 425 -10.08 4.24 5.83
CA VAL A 425 -9.86 5.18 6.93
C VAL A 425 -10.96 4.99 7.98
N MET A 426 -12.23 4.89 7.56
CA MET A 426 -13.36 4.58 8.47
C MET A 426 -13.17 3.24 9.20
N GLU A 427 -12.70 2.19 8.52
CA GLU A 427 -12.40 0.90 9.14
C GLU A 427 -11.31 1.00 10.21
N ILE A 428 -10.28 1.82 9.97
CA ILE A 428 -9.15 1.99 10.90
C ILE A 428 -9.55 2.82 12.12
N VAL A 429 -10.23 3.95 11.92
CA VAL A 429 -10.52 4.91 13.02
C VAL A 429 -11.86 4.65 13.71
N GLY A 430 -12.76 3.91 13.06
CA GLY A 430 -14.12 3.64 13.53
C GLY A 430 -15.13 4.71 13.13
N ARG A 431 -16.41 4.30 13.06
CA ARG A 431 -17.53 5.16 12.62
C ARG A 431 -17.70 6.40 13.49
N GLU A 432 -17.57 6.25 14.81
CA GLU A 432 -17.74 7.38 15.74
C GLU A 432 -16.66 8.45 15.55
N ALA A 433 -15.42 8.06 15.27
CA ALA A 433 -14.31 8.99 15.15
C ALA A 433 -14.32 9.78 13.83
N ILE A 434 -14.81 9.16 12.74
CA ILE A 434 -14.84 9.78 11.41
C ILE A 434 -16.13 10.56 11.12
N GLU A 435 -17.18 10.38 11.92
CA GLU A 435 -18.46 11.06 11.74
C GLU A 435 -18.27 12.59 11.77
N GLY A 436 -18.84 13.30 10.80
CA GLY A 436 -18.71 14.75 10.67
C GLY A 436 -17.40 15.22 10.03
N THR A 437 -16.48 14.32 9.67
CA THR A 437 -15.28 14.67 8.89
C THR A 437 -15.67 15.15 7.50
N VAL A 438 -15.10 16.29 7.08
CA VAL A 438 -15.36 16.96 5.80
C VAL A 438 -14.19 16.74 4.83
N MET A 439 -14.47 16.63 3.53
CA MET A 439 -13.42 16.47 2.53
C MET A 439 -13.87 16.96 1.15
N GLY A 440 -12.91 17.24 0.26
CA GLY A 440 -13.22 17.44 -1.16
C GLY A 440 -13.85 16.19 -1.78
N GLN A 441 -14.88 16.37 -2.59
CA GLN A 441 -15.58 15.31 -3.32
C GLN A 441 -15.98 15.78 -4.72
N ALA A 442 -16.06 14.81 -5.63
CA ALA A 442 -16.71 14.95 -6.93
C ALA A 442 -17.90 13.99 -7.03
N LEU A 443 -17.80 12.77 -6.48
CA LEU A 443 -18.85 11.77 -6.58
C LEU A 443 -20.05 12.08 -5.68
N ASP A 444 -21.16 12.50 -6.28
CA ASP A 444 -22.43 12.73 -5.56
C ASP A 444 -23.30 11.45 -5.54
N MET A 445 -23.25 10.74 -4.41
CA MET A 445 -24.03 9.52 -4.19
C MET A 445 -25.55 9.74 -4.16
N SER A 446 -26.05 10.98 -4.21
CA SER A 446 -27.48 11.22 -4.40
C SER A 446 -27.93 11.00 -5.85
N GLN A 447 -27.00 11.07 -6.81
CA GLN A 447 -27.29 10.94 -8.24
C GLN A 447 -27.56 9.47 -8.62
N PRO A 448 -28.60 9.18 -9.45
CA PRO A 448 -28.92 7.82 -9.87
C PRO A 448 -27.74 7.09 -10.52
N ARG A 449 -26.97 7.77 -11.38
CA ARG A 449 -25.82 7.18 -12.07
C ARG A 449 -24.72 6.74 -11.10
N SER A 450 -24.42 7.57 -10.10
CA SER A 450 -23.42 7.30 -9.08
C SER A 450 -23.84 6.13 -8.17
N LYS A 451 -25.13 6.04 -7.80
CA LYS A 451 -25.67 4.89 -7.06
C LYS A 451 -25.57 3.59 -7.84
N THR A 452 -26.03 3.58 -9.09
CA THR A 452 -25.95 2.40 -9.95
C THR A 452 -24.51 1.97 -10.19
N PHE A 453 -23.58 2.91 -10.36
CA PHE A 453 -22.16 2.60 -10.43
C PHE A 453 -21.63 1.94 -9.14
N ASP A 454 -21.94 2.50 -7.97
CA ASP A 454 -21.50 1.97 -6.68
C ASP A 454 -22.04 0.54 -6.44
N GLU A 455 -23.31 0.29 -6.75
CA GLU A 455 -23.93 -1.04 -6.67
C GLU A 455 -23.22 -2.05 -7.58
N ARG A 456 -22.87 -1.64 -8.80
CA ARG A 456 -22.12 -2.48 -9.75
C ARG A 456 -20.71 -2.78 -9.24
N MET A 457 -19.99 -1.78 -8.74
CA MET A 457 -18.66 -1.96 -8.16
C MET A 457 -18.68 -2.92 -6.97
N ARG A 458 -19.66 -2.77 -6.06
CA ARG A 458 -19.84 -3.70 -4.93
C ARG A 458 -20.13 -5.13 -5.39
N LYS A 459 -20.94 -5.30 -6.43
CA LYS A 459 -21.25 -6.62 -6.98
C LYS A 459 -20.04 -7.27 -7.63
N GLU A 460 -19.24 -6.51 -8.37
CA GLU A 460 -18.09 -7.01 -9.13
C GLU A 460 -16.89 -7.31 -8.22
N PHE A 461 -16.57 -6.41 -7.29
CA PHE A 461 -15.33 -6.45 -6.52
C PHE A 461 -15.54 -6.76 -5.03
N GLY A 462 -16.77 -6.81 -4.54
CA GLY A 462 -17.10 -7.22 -3.18
C GLY A 462 -16.32 -6.45 -2.11
N GLY A 463 -15.64 -7.18 -1.23
CA GLY A 463 -14.80 -6.62 -0.18
C GLY A 463 -13.48 -6.00 -0.67
N ALA A 464 -13.11 -6.11 -1.94
CA ALA A 464 -11.93 -5.40 -2.44
C ALA A 464 -12.23 -3.94 -2.80
N TYR A 465 -13.51 -3.57 -2.99
CA TYR A 465 -13.92 -2.22 -3.33
C TYR A 465 -14.03 -1.34 -2.07
N ARG A 466 -13.11 -0.38 -1.94
CA ARG A 466 -12.94 0.42 -0.71
C ARG A 466 -13.07 1.93 -0.91
N TRP A 467 -13.10 2.41 -2.15
CA TRP A 467 -13.06 3.85 -2.40
C TRP A 467 -13.90 4.31 -3.59
N PRO A 468 -15.19 4.69 -3.36
CA PRO A 468 -16.13 4.99 -4.43
C PRO A 468 -15.73 6.12 -5.38
N VAL A 469 -15.37 7.29 -4.85
CA VAL A 469 -14.97 8.44 -5.68
C VAL A 469 -13.76 8.11 -6.54
N LEU A 470 -12.81 7.36 -5.99
CA LEU A 470 -11.59 6.97 -6.68
C LEU A 470 -11.88 5.99 -7.84
N ALA A 471 -12.72 4.99 -7.60
CA ALA A 471 -13.16 4.08 -8.65
C ALA A 471 -13.95 4.80 -9.75
N ALA A 472 -14.81 5.77 -9.39
CA ALA A 472 -15.54 6.57 -10.35
C ALA A 472 -14.60 7.37 -11.26
N LEU A 473 -13.57 8.00 -10.68
CA LEU A 473 -12.54 8.70 -11.45
C LEU A 473 -11.74 7.77 -12.37
N GLY A 474 -11.45 6.54 -11.93
CA GLY A 474 -10.81 5.51 -12.77
C GLY A 474 -11.69 5.06 -13.92
N TYR A 475 -12.98 4.87 -13.64
CA TYR A 475 -13.96 4.54 -14.66
C TYR A 475 -14.08 5.66 -15.70
N ASP A 476 -14.15 6.91 -15.27
CA ASP A 476 -14.25 8.07 -16.17
C ASP A 476 -12.99 8.26 -17.03
N ALA A 477 -11.79 8.10 -16.44
CA ALA A 477 -10.54 8.12 -17.19
C ALA A 477 -10.46 6.98 -18.22
N GLY A 478 -10.89 5.77 -17.85
CA GLY A 478 -10.99 4.63 -18.77
C GLY A 478 -11.94 4.93 -19.92
N GLN A 479 -13.13 5.48 -19.63
CA GLN A 479 -14.10 5.86 -20.66
C GLN A 479 -13.54 6.87 -21.67
N ILE A 480 -12.76 7.87 -21.21
CA ILE A 480 -12.10 8.84 -22.10
C ILE A 480 -11.11 8.13 -23.02
N VAL A 481 -10.21 7.32 -22.46
CA VAL A 481 -9.15 6.68 -23.24
C VAL A 481 -9.72 5.65 -24.21
N PHE A 482 -10.60 4.76 -23.76
CA PHE A 482 -11.12 3.67 -24.59
C PHE A 482 -11.99 4.17 -25.74
N LYS A 483 -12.80 5.21 -25.52
CA LYS A 483 -13.55 5.86 -26.60
C LYS A 483 -12.64 6.54 -27.62
N ALA A 484 -11.58 7.20 -27.17
CA ALA A 484 -10.61 7.82 -28.08
C ALA A 484 -9.87 6.77 -28.92
N VAL A 485 -9.42 5.67 -28.30
CA VAL A 485 -8.77 4.55 -28.99
C VAL A 485 -9.71 3.90 -30.01
N GLU A 486 -10.97 3.64 -29.64
CA GLU A 486 -11.98 3.08 -30.54
C GLU A 486 -12.27 4.00 -31.74
N ARG A 487 -12.39 5.32 -31.49
CA ARG A 487 -12.61 6.32 -32.54
C ARG A 487 -11.47 6.35 -33.56
N VAL A 488 -10.23 6.15 -33.10
CA VAL A 488 -9.03 6.18 -33.95
C VAL A 488 -8.80 4.85 -34.69
N GLY A 489 -9.08 3.72 -34.04
CA GLY A 489 -8.98 2.40 -34.67
C GLY A 489 -7.56 1.83 -34.80
N LYS A 490 -6.53 2.56 -34.38
CA LYS A 490 -5.11 2.18 -34.49
C LYS A 490 -4.28 2.76 -33.35
N ALA A 491 -3.12 2.15 -33.09
CA ALA A 491 -2.15 2.60 -32.09
C ALA A 491 -1.34 3.82 -32.60
N ASP A 492 -1.99 4.98 -32.67
CA ASP A 492 -1.41 6.25 -33.12
C ASP A 492 -1.54 7.31 -32.01
N PRO A 493 -0.43 7.61 -31.27
CA PRO A 493 -0.48 8.50 -30.12
C PRO A 493 -1.02 9.90 -30.41
N ILE A 494 -0.67 10.47 -31.57
CA ILE A 494 -1.08 11.83 -31.95
C ILE A 494 -2.56 11.83 -32.30
N ALA A 495 -3.03 10.82 -33.06
CA ALA A 495 -4.44 10.70 -33.38
C ALA A 495 -5.30 10.46 -32.13
N ILE A 496 -4.83 9.63 -31.18
CA ILE A 496 -5.52 9.39 -29.90
C ILE A 496 -5.59 10.68 -29.09
N ARG A 497 -4.48 11.41 -28.97
CA ARG A 497 -4.45 12.72 -28.30
C ARG A 497 -5.51 13.67 -28.88
N ASN A 498 -5.59 13.78 -30.21
CA ASN A 498 -6.56 14.65 -30.87
C ASN A 498 -8.00 14.15 -30.69
N ALA A 499 -8.22 12.84 -30.63
CA ALA A 499 -9.52 12.25 -30.33
C ALA A 499 -9.97 12.50 -28.89
N ILE A 500 -9.04 12.57 -27.93
CA ILE A 500 -9.32 13.00 -26.54
C ILE A 500 -9.71 14.48 -26.52
N GLU A 501 -8.90 15.37 -27.13
CA GLU A 501 -9.16 16.81 -27.12
C GLU A 501 -10.47 17.20 -27.82
N SER A 502 -10.86 16.47 -28.87
CA SER A 502 -12.09 16.71 -29.64
C SER A 502 -13.27 15.81 -29.21
N MET A 503 -13.21 15.27 -28.00
CA MET A 503 -14.29 14.42 -27.47
C MET A 503 -15.46 15.30 -26.99
N ASP A 504 -16.68 14.90 -27.34
CA ASP A 504 -17.89 15.49 -26.76
C ASP A 504 -17.93 15.26 -25.24
N SER A 505 -18.73 16.06 -24.54
CA SER A 505 -18.90 15.95 -23.10
C SER A 505 -19.26 14.52 -22.67
N LEU A 506 -18.48 13.97 -21.72
CA LEU A 506 -18.72 12.65 -21.17
C LEU A 506 -19.83 12.72 -20.11
N GLN A 507 -20.76 11.77 -20.17
CA GLN A 507 -21.60 11.44 -19.01
C GLN A 507 -20.74 10.70 -17.97
N ALA A 508 -19.95 11.44 -17.21
CA ALA A 508 -19.07 10.90 -16.18
C ALA A 508 -19.87 10.24 -15.04
N VAL A 509 -19.22 9.54 -14.13
CA VAL A 509 -19.82 9.05 -12.88
C VAL A 509 -19.49 10.02 -11.74
N SER A 510 -18.27 10.56 -11.76
CA SER A 510 -17.75 11.48 -10.75
C SER A 510 -18.25 12.91 -10.89
N ALA A 511 -18.73 13.37 -12.05
CA ALA A 511 -19.15 14.75 -12.25
C ALA A 511 -19.93 14.93 -13.57
N THR A 512 -21.26 14.80 -13.54
CA THR A 512 -22.07 14.76 -14.78
C THR A 512 -22.77 16.09 -15.10
N PRO A 513 -22.68 16.57 -16.36
CA PRO A 513 -21.79 16.10 -17.42
C PRO A 513 -20.35 16.63 -17.22
N ALA A 514 -19.33 15.87 -17.62
CA ALA A 514 -17.95 16.35 -17.52
C ALA A 514 -17.69 17.43 -18.57
N LYS A 515 -16.80 18.38 -18.24
CA LYS A 515 -16.40 19.42 -19.18
C LYS A 515 -15.63 18.81 -20.36
N PRO A 516 -15.96 19.16 -21.62
CA PRO A 516 -15.14 18.80 -22.77
C PRO A 516 -13.75 19.42 -22.70
N PHE A 517 -12.74 18.72 -23.19
CA PHE A 517 -11.40 19.27 -23.35
C PHE A 517 -11.36 20.30 -24.50
N SER A 518 -10.34 21.16 -24.48
CA SER A 518 -10.08 22.13 -25.54
C SER A 518 -8.58 22.44 -25.65
N PRO A 519 -8.10 23.05 -26.74
CA PRO A 519 -6.68 23.42 -26.89
C PRO A 519 -6.13 24.34 -25.79
N SER A 520 -6.98 25.00 -25.01
CA SER A 520 -6.60 25.87 -23.91
C SER A 520 -6.98 25.31 -22.53
N ASP A 521 -7.63 24.15 -22.47
CA ASP A 521 -8.15 23.59 -21.23
C ASP A 521 -8.22 22.06 -21.29
N HIS A 522 -7.32 21.42 -20.55
CA HIS A 522 -7.18 19.97 -20.48
C HIS A 522 -7.73 19.38 -19.17
N GLU A 523 -8.67 20.08 -18.53
CA GLU A 523 -9.39 19.63 -17.34
C GLU A 523 -10.80 19.14 -17.70
N CYS A 524 -11.17 17.93 -17.26
CA CYS A 524 -12.55 17.45 -17.44
C CYS A 524 -13.48 17.88 -16.28
N LEU A 525 -12.93 18.36 -15.15
CA LEU A 525 -13.66 18.85 -13.97
C LEU A 525 -13.30 20.30 -13.66
N ASP A 526 -14.33 21.12 -13.44
CA ASP A 526 -14.23 22.51 -13.00
C ASP A 526 -14.71 22.72 -11.56
N LYS A 527 -14.64 23.96 -11.06
CA LYS A 527 -15.05 24.33 -9.70
C LYS A 527 -16.46 23.86 -9.35
N GLU A 528 -17.43 23.98 -10.24
CA GLU A 528 -18.81 23.54 -9.98
C GLU A 528 -18.98 22.02 -9.81
N HIS A 529 -18.00 21.24 -10.26
CA HIS A 529 -17.99 19.79 -10.15
C HIS A 529 -17.38 19.31 -8.82
N VAL A 530 -16.68 20.19 -8.09
CA VAL A 530 -16.04 19.89 -6.81
C VAL A 530 -16.87 20.49 -5.68
N PHE A 531 -17.27 19.66 -4.72
CA PHE A 531 -18.02 20.07 -3.54
C PHE A 531 -17.41 19.49 -2.26
N LEU A 532 -17.91 19.92 -1.10
CA LEU A 532 -17.53 19.32 0.17
C LEU A 532 -18.43 18.13 0.49
N GLY A 533 -17.83 16.97 0.69
CA GLY A 533 -18.48 15.81 1.29
C GLY A 533 -18.35 15.83 2.82
N VAL A 534 -19.21 15.08 3.48
CA VAL A 534 -19.14 14.83 4.93
C VAL A 534 -19.49 13.37 5.23
N TRP A 535 -18.75 12.76 6.14
CA TRP A 535 -19.13 11.46 6.69
C TRP A 535 -20.39 11.59 7.55
N LYS A 536 -21.44 10.87 7.15
CA LYS A 536 -22.71 10.81 7.86
C LYS A 536 -23.30 9.42 7.82
N GLY A 537 -23.47 8.78 8.97
CA GLY A 537 -24.12 7.47 9.07
C GLY A 537 -23.36 6.36 8.33
N GLY A 538 -22.04 6.45 8.28
CA GLY A 538 -21.18 5.45 7.61
C GLY A 538 -21.12 5.58 6.09
N ALA A 539 -21.56 6.70 5.51
CA ALA A 539 -21.38 7.03 4.10
C ALA A 539 -20.92 8.49 3.95
N VAL A 540 -20.27 8.79 2.83
CA VAL A 540 -19.95 10.18 2.45
C VAL A 540 -21.12 10.75 1.66
N VAL A 541 -21.66 11.86 2.14
CA VAL A 541 -22.77 12.59 1.50
C VAL A 541 -22.35 14.02 1.24
N LYS A 542 -23.05 14.71 0.33
CA LYS A 542 -22.81 16.14 0.09
C LYS A 542 -23.09 16.94 1.36
N LEU A 543 -22.14 17.79 1.75
CA LEU A 543 -22.30 18.74 2.84
C LEU A 543 -23.28 19.83 2.40
N MET A 544 -24.39 19.92 3.11
CA MET A 544 -25.39 20.98 2.93
C MET A 544 -25.01 22.17 3.82
N ASP A 545 -25.22 23.39 3.33
CA ASP A 545 -24.85 24.65 4.00
C ASP A 545 -25.42 24.81 5.42
#